data_AF-A0A0Q8YYT4-F1
#
_entry.id   AF-A0A0Q8YYT4-F1
#
_cell.length_a   1.000
_cell.length_b   1.000
_cell.length_c   1.000
_cell.angle_alpha   90.00
_cell.angle_beta   90.00
_cell.angle_gamma   90.00
#
_symmetry.space_group_name_H-M   'P 1'
#
loop_
_entity.id
_entity.type
_entity.pdbx_description
1 polymer ?
#
loop_
_entity_poly.entity_id
_entity_poly.type
_entity_poly.pdbx_seq_one_letter_code
_entity_poly.pdbx_strand_id
1 'polypeptide(L)'
;MRALTKTLVGFTAAVGIAAGTLAGAGAATAADTAGTSQAAVSAQAAILATQNFGLSTQQAKNVQCLLRTAPASYTGGIDGELGTNSWKAMQRWLREYWDYNDSIDGDPGPNTIRALQRMLAFGWDYNDSIDGKAGTNTKAAFKRFANDMSDLYPC
;
A
#
# COMPACT_ATOMS: atom_id res chain seq x y z
N MET A 1 -7.73 -40.17 20.58
CA MET A 1 -8.85 -40.88 19.94
C MET A 1 -9.76 -39.85 19.29
N ARG A 2 -10.10 -40.05 18.02
CA ARG A 2 -10.88 -39.14 17.19
C ARG A 2 -12.37 -39.25 17.54
N ALA A 3 -13.10 -38.14 17.47
CA ALA A 3 -14.51 -38.16 17.10
C ALA A 3 -14.82 -36.90 16.29
N LEU A 4 -15.05 -37.12 14.99
CA LEU A 4 -15.61 -36.18 14.03
C LEU A 4 -17.13 -36.18 14.20
N THR A 5 -17.77 -35.02 14.17
CA THR A 5 -19.23 -34.92 13.95
C THR A 5 -19.48 -34.02 12.75
N LYS A 6 -20.00 -34.65 11.69
CA LYS A 6 -20.41 -34.07 10.41
C LYS A 6 -21.94 -34.24 10.31
N THR A 7 -22.68 -33.16 10.06
CA THR A 7 -24.12 -33.17 9.70
C THR A 7 -24.47 -31.79 9.12
N LEU A 8 -25.39 -31.54 8.20
CA LEU A 8 -25.86 -32.13 6.93
C LEU A 8 -26.72 -31.01 6.26
N VAL A 9 -26.53 -30.80 4.95
CA VAL A 9 -27.40 -30.29 3.85
C VAL A 9 -28.80 -29.67 4.14
N GLY A 10 -29.18 -28.61 3.39
CA GLY A 10 -30.60 -28.28 3.11
C GLY A 10 -30.92 -27.05 2.23
N PHE A 11 -31.03 -27.25 0.91
CA PHE A 11 -31.88 -26.65 -0.14
C PHE A 11 -32.44 -25.20 -0.08
N THR A 12 -32.32 -24.48 -1.21
CA THR A 12 -33.46 -23.80 -1.86
C THR A 12 -33.25 -23.68 -3.37
N ALA A 13 -34.30 -24.02 -4.12
CA ALA A 13 -34.39 -24.03 -5.57
C ALA A 13 -34.93 -22.70 -6.10
N ALA A 14 -34.51 -22.32 -7.31
CA ALA A 14 -35.24 -21.34 -8.13
C ALA A 14 -35.30 -21.84 -9.57
N VAL A 15 -36.52 -21.99 -10.08
CA VAL A 15 -36.89 -22.35 -11.45
C VAL A 15 -37.61 -21.15 -12.09
N GLY A 16 -37.35 -20.93 -13.38
CA GLY A 16 -38.11 -20.04 -14.27
C GLY A 16 -37.14 -19.12 -15.04
N ILE A 17 -37.11 -19.05 -16.37
CA ILE A 17 -38.18 -19.21 -17.37
C ILE A 17 -37.56 -19.79 -18.65
N ALA A 18 -38.27 -20.72 -19.30
CA ALA A 18 -38.00 -21.16 -20.67
C ALA A 18 -39.16 -20.70 -21.58
N ALA A 19 -38.82 -20.03 -22.69
CA ALA A 19 -39.58 -20.03 -23.94
C ALA A 19 -38.64 -19.57 -25.05
N GLY A 20 -38.26 -20.50 -25.94
CA GLY A 20 -37.33 -20.24 -27.04
C GLY A 20 -38.04 -19.97 -28.36
N THR A 21 -37.28 -19.48 -29.35
CA THR A 21 -37.42 -19.86 -30.76
C THR A 21 -36.07 -19.73 -31.46
N LEU A 22 -35.83 -20.73 -32.30
CA LEU A 22 -34.67 -21.10 -33.11
C LEU A 22 -34.33 -20.06 -34.21
N ALA A 23 -33.06 -19.64 -34.34
CA ALA A 23 -32.43 -19.26 -35.62
C ALA A 23 -30.95 -18.87 -35.42
N GLY A 24 -30.04 -19.55 -36.13
CA GLY A 24 -28.64 -19.12 -36.27
C GLY A 24 -27.62 -20.24 -36.05
N ALA A 25 -27.36 -21.03 -37.09
CA ALA A 25 -26.22 -21.94 -37.13
C ALA A 25 -24.92 -21.15 -37.34
N GLY A 26 -23.86 -21.47 -36.58
CA GLY A 26 -22.53 -20.92 -36.83
C GLY A 26 -21.52 -21.15 -35.70
N ALA A 27 -20.77 -22.25 -35.81
CA ALA A 27 -19.46 -22.56 -35.22
C ALA A 27 -19.23 -22.44 -33.69
N ALA A 28 -18.88 -23.59 -33.11
CA ALA A 28 -18.32 -23.73 -31.77
C ALA A 28 -16.90 -23.14 -31.68
N THR A 29 -16.62 -22.43 -30.59
CA THR A 29 -15.34 -22.50 -29.86
C THR A 29 -15.63 -22.47 -28.36
N ALA A 30 -15.08 -23.44 -27.66
CA ALA A 30 -15.14 -23.61 -26.21
C ALA A 30 -14.34 -22.53 -25.46
N ALA A 31 -14.75 -22.34 -24.20
CA ALA A 31 -13.95 -22.03 -23.00
C ALA A 31 -12.85 -20.95 -23.07
N ASP A 32 -12.91 -19.97 -22.16
CA ASP A 32 -12.10 -19.99 -20.93
C ASP A 32 -12.09 -18.61 -20.23
N THR A 33 -12.37 -18.67 -18.93
CA THR A 33 -11.93 -17.80 -17.82
C THR A 33 -11.65 -16.31 -18.05
N ALA A 34 -12.51 -15.50 -17.42
CA ALA A 34 -12.14 -14.43 -16.48
C ALA A 34 -10.78 -13.73 -16.70
N GLY A 35 -10.77 -12.76 -17.62
CA GLY A 35 -9.69 -11.78 -17.77
C GLY A 35 -10.01 -10.43 -17.12
N THR A 36 -10.50 -10.40 -15.87
CA THR A 36 -10.55 -9.16 -15.08
C THR A 36 -9.21 -8.95 -14.37
N SER A 37 -8.19 -8.52 -15.10
CA SER A 37 -6.89 -8.18 -14.47
C SER A 37 -6.25 -6.90 -14.99
N GLN A 38 -6.90 -6.14 -15.87
CA GLN A 38 -6.28 -4.95 -16.47
C GLN A 38 -6.98 -3.62 -16.17
N ALA A 39 -8.22 -3.65 -15.67
CA ALA A 39 -8.95 -2.43 -15.30
C ALA A 39 -8.64 -1.92 -13.88
N ALA A 40 -8.10 -2.79 -13.01
CA ALA A 40 -7.79 -2.47 -11.60
C ALA A 40 -6.34 -2.03 -11.38
N VAL A 41 -5.59 -1.72 -12.44
CA VAL A 41 -4.23 -1.15 -12.35
C VAL A 41 -4.22 0.33 -12.78
N SER A 42 -5.16 0.73 -13.64
CA SER A 42 -5.25 2.10 -14.17
C SER A 42 -6.05 3.07 -13.29
N ALA A 43 -6.82 2.57 -12.31
CA ALA A 43 -7.65 3.40 -11.44
C ALA A 43 -6.93 3.87 -10.15
N GLN A 44 -5.85 3.22 -9.74
CA GLN A 44 -5.07 3.56 -8.54
C GLN A 44 -4.09 4.71 -8.77
N ALA A 45 -3.79 5.06 -10.03
CA ALA A 45 -2.82 6.10 -10.39
C ALA A 45 -3.42 7.53 -10.47
N ALA A 46 -4.74 7.70 -10.33
CA ALA A 46 -5.41 8.96 -10.68
C ALA A 46 -5.89 9.82 -9.50
N ILE A 47 -5.62 9.42 -8.25
CA ILE A 47 -5.77 10.26 -7.06
C ILE A 47 -4.58 9.97 -6.15
N LEU A 48 -3.52 10.78 -6.26
CA LEU A 48 -2.42 10.78 -5.29
C LEU A 48 -2.97 11.34 -3.96
N ALA A 49 -3.77 10.51 -3.29
CA ALA A 49 -4.29 10.77 -1.97
C ALA A 49 -3.10 10.87 -1.02
N THR A 50 -3.14 11.81 -0.09
CA THR A 50 -2.24 11.88 1.06
C THR A 50 -2.10 10.49 1.69
N GLN A 51 -0.88 9.95 1.75
CA GLN A 51 -0.61 8.62 2.31
C GLN A 51 0.23 8.74 3.60
N ASN A 52 -0.45 9.04 4.70
CA ASN A 52 0.19 9.14 6.02
C ASN A 52 0.53 7.79 6.66
N PHE A 53 0.11 6.66 6.07
CA PHE A 53 0.29 5.33 6.66
C PHE A 53 -0.07 5.24 8.16
N GLY A 54 -1.14 5.93 8.56
CA GLY A 54 -1.65 5.92 9.92
C GLY A 54 -0.99 6.90 10.88
N LEU A 55 -0.03 7.72 10.43
CA LEU A 55 0.46 8.86 11.21
C LEU A 55 -0.66 9.87 11.47
N SER A 56 -0.65 10.48 12.66
CA SER A 56 -1.42 11.70 12.92
C SER A 56 -0.84 12.88 12.14
N THR A 57 -1.60 13.98 12.04
CA THR A 57 -1.11 15.23 11.43
C THR A 57 0.20 15.70 12.05
N GLN A 58 0.33 15.67 13.38
CA GLN A 58 1.55 16.10 14.05
C GLN A 58 2.74 15.18 13.72
N GLN A 59 2.52 13.87 13.73
CA GLN A 59 3.57 12.90 13.37
C GLN A 59 4.04 13.09 11.93
N ALA A 60 3.11 13.31 11.00
CA ALA A 60 3.45 13.59 9.62
C ALA A 60 4.24 14.91 9.46
N LYS A 61 3.93 15.95 10.24
CA LYS A 61 4.72 17.20 10.27
C LYS A 61 6.16 16.94 10.70
N ASN A 62 6.37 16.17 11.76
CA ASN A 62 7.72 15.83 12.22
C ASN A 62 8.54 15.14 11.11
N VAL A 63 7.92 14.22 10.36
CA VAL A 63 8.55 13.60 9.19
C VAL A 63 8.86 14.65 8.11
N GLN A 64 7.94 15.56 7.80
CA GLN A 64 8.19 16.62 6.82
C GLN A 64 9.33 17.56 7.24
N CYS A 65 9.51 17.84 8.53
CA CYS A 65 10.61 18.66 9.04
C CYS A 65 11.96 17.97 8.91
N LEU A 66 12.06 16.68 9.26
CA LEU A 66 13.25 15.87 8.93
C LEU A 66 13.56 15.98 7.43
N LEU A 67 12.55 15.81 6.57
CA LEU A 67 12.76 15.76 5.13
C LEU A 67 13.25 17.08 4.53
N ARG A 68 13.21 18.21 5.26
CA ARG A 68 13.86 19.46 4.81
C ARG A 68 15.38 19.35 4.76
N THR A 69 15.96 18.43 5.53
CA THR A 69 17.40 18.24 5.59
C THR A 69 17.93 17.50 4.36
N ALA A 70 19.23 17.64 4.10
CA ALA A 70 19.90 16.85 3.08
C ALA A 70 19.93 15.37 3.51
N PRO A 71 19.75 14.42 2.58
CA PRO A 71 19.63 14.54 1.13
C PRO A 71 18.19 14.72 0.61
N ALA A 72 17.18 14.75 1.49
CA ALA A 72 15.77 14.76 1.09
C ALA A 72 15.35 16.10 0.44
N SER A 73 15.89 17.21 0.96
CA SER A 73 15.72 18.59 0.47
C SER A 73 14.25 18.94 0.14
N TYR A 74 13.34 18.58 1.04
CA TYR A 74 11.92 18.86 0.92
C TYR A 74 11.65 20.37 0.97
N THR A 75 10.98 20.87 -0.06
CA THR A 75 10.61 22.29 -0.19
C THR A 75 9.11 22.55 -0.04
N GLY A 76 8.31 21.50 0.19
CA GLY A 76 6.86 21.62 0.36
C GLY A 76 6.45 22.17 1.73
N GLY A 77 5.14 22.28 1.92
CA GLY A 77 4.53 22.72 3.17
C GLY A 77 4.69 21.69 4.30
N ILE A 78 4.69 22.18 5.54
CA ILE A 78 4.61 21.36 6.76
C ILE A 78 3.14 21.31 7.20
N ASP A 79 2.33 20.62 6.41
CA ASP A 79 0.87 20.53 6.56
C ASP A 79 0.41 19.28 7.33
N GLY A 80 1.31 18.32 7.56
CA GLY A 80 0.98 17.03 8.17
C GLY A 80 0.28 16.06 7.22
N GLU A 81 0.41 16.32 5.92
CA GLU A 81 -0.07 15.48 4.84
C GLU A 81 1.10 14.99 3.99
N LEU A 82 1.45 13.71 4.13
CA LEU A 82 2.45 13.07 3.29
C LEU A 82 1.89 12.83 1.88
N GLY A 83 1.88 13.88 1.08
CA GLY A 83 1.54 13.86 -0.34
C GLY A 83 2.76 13.59 -1.24
N THR A 84 2.56 13.71 -2.54
CA THR A 84 3.55 13.41 -3.59
C THR A 84 4.94 13.99 -3.31
N ASN A 85 5.01 15.27 -2.94
CA ASN A 85 6.29 15.94 -2.72
C ASN A 85 6.99 15.46 -1.46
N SER A 86 6.24 15.13 -0.40
CA SER A 86 6.81 14.54 0.82
C SER A 86 7.36 13.15 0.50
N TRP A 87 6.64 12.33 -0.27
CA TRP A 87 7.12 11.01 -0.67
C TRP A 87 8.31 11.06 -1.63
N LYS A 88 8.39 12.01 -2.56
CA LYS A 88 9.61 12.23 -3.36
C LYS A 88 10.81 12.54 -2.47
N ALA A 89 10.63 13.38 -1.46
CA ALA A 89 11.70 13.69 -0.52
C ALA A 89 12.09 12.46 0.32
N MET A 90 11.11 11.69 0.80
CA MET A 90 11.35 10.43 1.50
C MET A 90 12.08 9.42 0.62
N GLN A 91 11.71 9.27 -0.65
CA GLN A 91 12.39 8.36 -1.58
C GLN A 91 13.86 8.78 -1.83
N ARG A 92 14.17 10.09 -1.86
CA ARG A 92 15.57 10.56 -1.92
C ARG A 92 16.35 10.16 -0.68
N TRP A 93 15.75 10.33 0.50
CA TRP A 93 16.33 9.88 1.78
C TRP A 93 16.57 8.37 1.80
N LEU A 94 15.56 7.59 1.40
CA LEU A 94 15.63 6.13 1.34
C LEU A 94 16.65 5.64 0.30
N ARG A 95 16.84 6.37 -0.80
CA ARG A 95 17.85 6.02 -1.80
C ARG A 95 19.27 6.18 -1.27
N GLU A 96 19.51 7.26 -0.52
CA GLU A 96 20.83 7.50 0.04
C GLU A 96 21.20 6.48 1.12
N TYR A 97 20.25 6.14 2.00
CA TYR A 97 20.59 5.41 3.23
C TYR A 97 20.03 3.98 3.31
N TRP A 98 19.04 3.62 2.49
CA TRP A 98 18.22 2.42 2.70
C TRP A 98 17.98 1.56 1.45
N ASP A 99 18.87 1.70 0.46
CA ASP A 99 18.88 0.88 -0.75
C ASP A 99 17.55 0.95 -1.53
N TYR A 100 17.01 2.16 -1.69
CA TYR A 100 15.94 2.42 -2.63
C TYR A 100 16.52 2.71 -4.02
N ASN A 101 16.28 1.79 -4.96
CA ASN A 101 16.87 1.81 -6.30
C ASN A 101 15.85 2.03 -7.43
N ASP A 102 14.63 2.45 -7.08
CA ASP A 102 13.55 2.72 -8.03
C ASP A 102 13.37 4.24 -8.26
N SER A 103 12.39 4.62 -9.08
CA SER A 103 12.15 5.99 -9.50
C SER A 103 11.70 6.90 -8.36
N ILE A 104 12.02 8.21 -8.44
CA ILE A 104 11.52 9.21 -7.49
C ILE A 104 10.19 9.77 -8.01
N ASP A 105 9.13 8.98 -7.89
CA ASP A 105 7.79 9.29 -8.43
C ASP A 105 6.86 9.96 -7.41
N GLY A 106 7.14 9.84 -6.11
CA GLY A 106 6.28 10.33 -5.03
C GLY A 106 5.11 9.41 -4.69
N ASP A 107 5.08 8.20 -5.25
CA ASP A 107 4.17 7.14 -4.85
C ASP A 107 4.95 6.13 -3.97
N PRO A 108 4.55 5.93 -2.70
CA PRO A 108 5.15 4.91 -1.86
C PRO A 108 4.68 3.49 -2.24
N GLY A 109 5.04 3.07 -3.45
CA GLY A 109 4.85 1.71 -3.95
C GLY A 109 5.74 0.68 -3.23
N PRO A 110 5.66 -0.61 -3.62
CA PRO A 110 6.28 -1.71 -2.89
C PRO A 110 7.78 -1.54 -2.62
N ASN A 111 8.55 -1.01 -3.57
CA ASN A 111 9.99 -0.79 -3.40
C ASN A 111 10.29 0.34 -2.41
N THR A 112 9.48 1.40 -2.39
CA THR A 112 9.57 2.47 -1.38
C THR A 112 9.30 1.89 0.01
N ILE A 113 8.26 1.05 0.13
CA ILE A 113 7.92 0.41 1.40
C ILE A 113 9.00 -0.57 1.87
N ARG A 114 9.64 -1.33 0.97
CA ARG A 114 10.76 -2.21 1.36
C ARG A 114 11.94 -1.42 1.92
N ALA A 115 12.31 -0.32 1.29
CA ALA A 115 13.38 0.55 1.79
C ALA A 115 12.98 1.19 3.13
N LEU A 116 11.73 1.65 3.27
CA LEU A 116 11.18 2.13 4.54
C LEU A 116 11.24 1.04 5.62
N GLN A 117 10.86 -0.20 5.31
CA GLN A 117 10.91 -1.31 6.25
C GLN A 117 12.34 -1.64 6.72
N ARG A 118 13.35 -1.53 5.84
CA ARG A 118 14.77 -1.66 6.23
C ARG A 118 15.18 -0.58 7.23
N MET A 119 14.82 0.68 6.95
CA MET A 119 15.02 1.79 7.88
C MET A 119 14.36 1.51 9.23
N LEU A 120 13.10 1.11 9.21
CA LEU A 120 12.33 0.82 10.42
C LEU A 120 12.89 -0.37 11.21
N ALA A 121 13.41 -1.39 10.54
CA ALA A 121 14.05 -2.54 11.18
C ALA A 121 15.37 -2.15 11.86
N PHE A 122 16.08 -1.16 11.32
CA PHE A 122 17.34 -0.70 11.89
C PHE A 122 17.17 0.02 13.23
N GLY A 123 16.13 0.85 13.39
CA GLY A 123 16.03 1.77 14.53
C GLY A 123 14.70 1.83 15.27
N TRP A 124 13.61 1.28 14.74
CA TRP A 124 12.26 1.54 15.25
C TRP A 124 11.42 0.27 15.46
N ASP A 125 12.09 -0.81 15.87
CA ASP A 125 11.47 -2.05 16.36
C ASP A 125 10.50 -2.69 15.34
N TYR A 126 10.89 -2.67 14.06
CA TYR A 126 10.18 -3.42 13.02
C TYR A 126 10.84 -4.79 12.84
N ASN A 127 10.16 -5.84 13.29
CA ASN A 127 10.69 -7.22 13.33
C ASN A 127 10.04 -8.17 12.30
N ASP A 128 9.17 -7.65 11.44
CA ASP A 128 8.50 -8.43 10.39
C ASP A 128 9.35 -8.53 9.12
N SER A 129 8.91 -9.39 8.19
CA SER A 129 9.54 -9.52 6.88
C SER A 129 9.44 -8.24 6.04
N ILE A 130 10.54 -7.87 5.37
CA ILE A 130 10.58 -6.79 4.37
C ILE A 130 9.83 -7.23 3.10
N ASP A 131 8.51 -7.02 3.09
CA ASP A 131 7.57 -7.52 2.08
C ASP A 131 7.03 -6.45 1.13
N GLY A 132 7.33 -5.16 1.38
CA GLY A 132 6.85 -4.04 0.59
C GLY A 132 5.39 -3.68 0.83
N LYS A 133 4.77 -4.15 1.92
CA LYS A 133 3.41 -3.81 2.30
C LYS A 133 3.41 -2.98 3.57
N ALA A 134 2.71 -1.84 3.54
CA ALA A 134 2.54 -0.99 4.73
C ALA A 134 1.47 -1.59 5.67
N GLY A 135 1.75 -2.78 6.21
CA GLY A 135 0.90 -3.47 7.19
C GLY A 135 0.92 -2.81 8.57
N THR A 136 0.18 -3.38 9.51
CA THR A 136 0.03 -2.85 10.87
C THR A 136 1.38 -2.58 11.55
N ASN A 137 2.33 -3.51 11.44
CA ASN A 137 3.63 -3.39 12.09
C ASN A 137 4.53 -2.34 11.42
N THR A 138 4.50 -2.21 10.09
CA THR A 138 5.19 -1.12 9.38
C THR A 138 4.64 0.24 9.81
N LYS A 139 3.31 0.37 9.89
CA LYS A 139 2.66 1.61 10.36
C LYS A 139 2.99 1.94 11.81
N ALA A 140 3.03 0.93 12.69
CA ALA A 140 3.39 1.11 14.09
C ALA A 140 4.85 1.56 14.26
N ALA A 141 5.78 0.94 13.54
CA ALA A 141 7.18 1.36 13.53
C ALA A 141 7.36 2.76 12.93
N PHE A 142 6.62 3.09 11.86
CA PHE A 142 6.65 4.42 11.26
C PHE A 142 6.15 5.52 12.21
N LYS A 143 5.18 5.21 13.08
CA LYS A 143 4.77 6.11 14.16
C LYS A 143 5.88 6.37 15.17
N ARG A 144 6.64 5.34 15.55
CA ARG A 144 7.78 5.50 16.48
C ARG A 144 8.85 6.38 15.86
N PHE A 145 9.19 6.13 14.60
CA PHE A 145 10.07 6.99 13.82
C PHE A 145 9.59 8.45 13.82
N ALA A 146 8.33 8.70 13.48
CA ALA A 146 7.78 10.05 13.42
C ALA A 146 7.76 10.76 14.78
N ASN A 147 7.60 10.02 15.88
CA ASN A 147 7.71 10.58 17.22
C ASN A 147 9.16 10.97 17.52
N ASP A 148 10.13 10.11 17.23
CA ASP A 148 11.55 10.38 17.46
C ASP A 148 12.04 11.62 16.66
N MET A 149 11.44 11.84 15.49
CA MET A 149 11.75 13.03 14.68
C MET A 149 11.30 14.35 15.33
N SER A 150 10.38 14.37 16.31
CA SER A 150 10.07 15.63 17.02
C SER A 150 11.25 16.13 17.83
N ASP A 151 12.07 15.21 18.34
CA ASP A 151 13.14 15.54 19.27
C ASP A 151 14.42 15.89 18.51
N LEU A 152 14.67 15.20 17.39
CA LEU A 152 15.86 15.40 16.55
C LEU A 152 15.69 16.54 15.53
N TYR A 153 14.48 16.74 15.01
CA TYR A 153 14.18 17.70 13.95
C TYR A 153 12.90 18.48 14.27
N PRO A 154 12.92 19.34 15.31
CA PRO A 154 11.73 20.04 15.75
C PRO A 154 11.16 20.94 14.65
N CYS A 155 9.86 20.74 14.41
CA CYS A 155 8.96 21.74 13.86
C CYS A 155 8.45 22.62 15.02
#